data_AF-A0A3D9D550-F1
#
_entry.id   AF-A0A3D9D550-F1
#
_cell.length_a   1.000
_cell.length_b   1.000
_cell.length_c   1.000
_cell.angle_alpha   90.00
_cell.angle_beta   90.00
_cell.angle_gamma   90.00
#
_symmetry.space_group_name_H-M   'P 1'
#
loop_
_entity.id
_entity.type
_entity.pdbx_description
1 polymer ?
#
loop_
_entity_poly.entity_id
_entity_poly.type
_entity_poly.pdbx_seq_one_letter_code
_entity_poly.pdbx_strand_id
1 'polypeptide(L)'
;YIYSYKDHLGNARVSFGRTSAGVLEIVDSNDYYPFGMNHLKSGNAFFGAGSYKNYKYNGKELQETGMYDYGARFYMPDVARWGVIDPLAETSRRWSTYTYAYNNPIRFIDPDGMQNQDIHLLGNLADKALEQLNANSSLAMTKDSNGKLSTANLSKSDYNKLSATDKVLYDGIKNTNIDSRIIADNNNVTPSGGLIPGGSFGGADYDSTTNTSTGTQYTNPEVLGNAENFSEAPKGTGMTHEVVENVLITQESFKTKSDVSISTSGNPNPVFNKFHDMTRSMMPQDNIVISARTRFETGSTNPRKYYEGFAGKKDANGKIQTTPLFKVYTDDKRLKK
;
A
#
# COMPACT_ATOMS: atom_id res chain seq x y z
N TYR A 1 -12.49 22.02 25.91
CA TYR A 1 -11.65 21.40 24.86
C TYR A 1 -10.19 21.63 25.19
N ILE A 2 -9.37 20.61 24.98
CA ILE A 2 -7.91 20.67 25.13
C ILE A 2 -7.31 20.48 23.75
N TYR A 3 -6.33 21.30 23.42
CA TYR A 3 -5.62 21.25 22.15
C TYR A 3 -4.16 20.90 22.43
N SER A 4 -3.56 20.07 21.57
CA SER A 4 -2.18 19.62 21.74
C SER A 4 -1.36 20.03 20.54
N TYR A 5 -0.23 20.69 20.80
CA TYR A 5 0.82 20.93 19.84
C TYR A 5 1.73 19.71 19.76
N LYS A 6 1.88 19.15 18.55
CA LYS A 6 2.62 17.92 18.29
C LYS A 6 3.89 18.19 17.49
N ASP A 7 4.93 17.40 17.73
CA ASP A 7 6.14 17.43 16.89
C ASP A 7 6.00 16.60 15.60
N HIS A 8 7.07 16.53 14.82
CA HIS A 8 7.13 15.80 13.55
C HIS A 8 6.88 14.29 13.65
N LEU A 9 6.99 13.70 14.84
CA LEU A 9 6.70 12.28 15.11
C LEU A 9 5.33 12.10 15.78
N GLY A 10 4.58 13.19 15.98
CA GLY A 10 3.26 13.16 16.60
C GLY A 10 3.27 13.19 18.12
N ASN A 11 4.42 13.44 18.77
CA ASN A 11 4.52 13.52 20.23
C ASN A 11 3.85 14.79 20.75
N ALA A 12 3.01 14.68 21.78
CA ALA A 12 2.37 15.84 22.40
C ALA A 12 3.38 16.66 23.23
N ARG A 13 3.84 17.80 22.70
CA ARG A 13 4.84 18.66 23.36
C ARG A 13 4.23 19.65 24.34
N VAL A 14 3.13 20.29 23.94
CA VAL A 14 2.42 21.26 24.78
C VAL A 14 0.93 21.05 24.59
N SER A 15 0.20 20.90 25.68
CA SER A 15 -1.27 20.90 25.66
C SER A 15 -1.78 22.16 26.33
N PHE A 16 -2.80 22.78 25.74
CA PHE A 16 -3.39 24.03 26.21
C PHE A 16 -4.92 23.95 26.21
N GLY A 17 -5.50 24.63 27.19
CA GLY A 17 -6.95 24.71 27.40
C GLY A 17 -7.39 26.15 27.64
N ARG A 18 -8.70 26.36 27.76
CA ARG A 18 -9.24 27.63 28.26
C ARG A 18 -9.81 27.41 29.65
N THR A 19 -9.50 28.32 30.57
CA THR A 19 -10.14 28.36 31.88
C THR A 19 -11.61 28.73 31.74
N SER A 20 -12.38 28.59 32.83
CA SER A 20 -13.79 29.04 32.89
C SER A 20 -13.96 30.53 32.59
N ALA A 21 -12.90 31.33 32.71
CA ALA A 21 -12.85 32.75 32.35
C ALA A 21 -12.45 33.02 30.88
N GLY A 22 -12.26 31.98 30.08
CA GLY A 22 -11.89 32.09 28.66
C GLY A 22 -10.41 32.36 28.40
N VAL A 23 -9.57 32.41 29.43
CA VAL A 23 -8.12 32.66 29.32
C VAL A 23 -7.41 31.40 28.88
N LEU A 24 -6.47 31.52 27.94
CA LEU A 24 -5.63 30.42 27.47
C LEU A 24 -4.61 30.03 28.55
N GLU A 25 -4.53 28.76 28.89
CA GLU A 25 -3.53 28.23 29.83
C GLU A 25 -2.84 26.98 29.27
N ILE A 26 -1.56 26.82 29.61
CA ILE A 26 -0.82 25.59 29.33
C ILE A 26 -1.21 24.58 30.40
N VAL A 27 -1.80 23.46 29.97
CA VAL A 27 -2.28 22.40 30.87
C VAL A 27 -1.28 21.24 30.98
N ASP A 28 -0.38 21.08 30.02
CA ASP A 28 0.67 20.06 30.04
C ASP A 28 1.87 20.48 29.18
N SER A 29 3.08 20.14 29.60
CA SER A 29 4.31 20.35 28.83
C SER A 29 5.19 19.12 28.96
N ASN A 30 5.57 18.55 27.83
CA ASN A 30 6.33 17.31 27.75
C ASN A 30 7.53 17.48 26.81
N ASP A 31 8.71 17.18 27.35
CA ASP A 31 9.91 16.94 26.57
C ASP A 31 10.20 15.43 26.62
N TYR A 32 10.65 14.83 25.52
CA TYR A 32 10.95 13.40 25.47
C TYR A 32 12.41 13.16 25.11
N TYR A 33 13.03 12.20 25.79
CA TYR A 33 14.23 11.53 25.32
C TYR A 33 13.94 10.82 23.98
N PRO A 34 14.97 10.49 23.18
CA PRO A 34 14.77 9.88 21.86
C PRO A 34 13.89 8.64 21.85
N PHE A 35 13.91 7.84 22.92
CA PHE A 35 13.13 6.62 23.06
C PHE A 35 11.79 6.81 23.81
N GLY A 36 11.34 8.05 23.98
CA GLY A 36 9.98 8.35 24.47
C GLY A 36 9.82 8.45 25.98
N MET A 37 10.90 8.31 26.75
CA MET A 37 10.88 8.65 28.17
C MET A 37 10.74 10.16 28.34
N ASN A 38 9.82 10.60 29.20
CA ASN A 38 9.57 12.02 29.42
C ASN A 38 10.67 12.65 30.29
N HIS A 39 11.13 13.85 29.95
CA HIS A 39 12.02 14.63 30.78
C HIS A 39 11.24 15.14 32.00
N LEU A 40 11.78 14.93 33.20
CA LEU A 40 11.25 15.50 34.43
C LEU A 40 11.56 17.01 34.49
N LYS A 41 10.97 17.81 33.60
CA LYS A 41 11.13 19.27 33.59
C LYS A 41 9.98 19.92 34.36
N SER A 42 10.28 20.26 35.60
CA SER A 42 9.44 20.99 36.57
C SER A 42 8.28 20.21 37.16
N GLY A 43 8.39 19.92 38.47
CA GLY A 43 7.33 19.87 39.51
C GLY A 43 6.08 19.00 39.36
N ASN A 44 5.60 18.70 38.16
CA ASN A 44 4.32 18.06 37.86
C ASN A 44 4.47 17.04 36.71
N ALA A 45 5.58 16.30 36.67
CA ALA A 45 5.70 15.17 35.76
C ALA A 45 4.81 14.03 36.27
N PHE A 46 3.58 13.96 35.77
CA PHE A 46 2.61 12.95 36.14
C PHE A 46 3.04 11.59 35.57
N PHE A 47 3.79 10.82 36.36
CA PHE A 47 3.88 9.38 36.20
C PHE A 47 2.49 8.80 36.48
N GLY A 48 1.86 8.24 35.44
CA GLY A 48 0.80 7.25 35.61
C GLY A 48 -0.43 7.65 36.44
N ALA A 49 -0.76 8.94 36.56
CA ALA A 49 -2.02 9.34 37.17
C ALA A 49 -3.11 9.32 36.09
N GLY A 50 -4.11 8.43 36.20
CA GLY A 50 -5.26 8.35 35.30
C GLY A 50 -5.87 9.73 35.00
N SER A 51 -5.48 10.32 33.87
CA SER A 51 -5.82 11.68 33.50
C SER A 51 -6.14 11.70 32.00
N TYR A 52 -6.99 12.64 31.59
CA TYR A 52 -7.29 12.89 30.19
C TYR A 52 -6.08 13.35 29.34
N LYS A 53 -4.87 13.41 29.94
CA LYS A 53 -3.60 13.84 29.34
C LYS A 53 -2.66 12.65 29.03
N ASN A 54 -3.17 11.42 29.03
CA ASN A 54 -2.34 10.21 28.91
C ASN A 54 -1.79 9.96 27.50
N TYR A 55 -2.38 10.55 26.46
CA TYR A 55 -1.84 10.47 25.09
C TYR A 55 -0.61 11.37 24.92
N LYS A 56 0.58 10.76 24.87
CA LYS A 56 1.87 11.46 25.00
C LYS A 56 2.79 11.15 23.81
N TYR A 57 3.70 10.19 23.97
CA TYR A 57 4.67 9.81 22.96
C TYR A 57 4.01 9.03 21.81
N ASN A 58 4.32 9.37 20.57
CA ASN A 58 3.68 8.92 19.32
C ASN A 58 2.15 8.99 19.33
N GLY A 59 1.58 9.86 20.18
CA GLY A 59 0.13 9.91 20.40
C GLY A 59 -0.46 8.63 21.01
N LYS A 60 0.37 7.80 21.67
CA LYS A 60 -0.04 6.59 22.38
C LYS A 60 -0.33 6.88 23.85
N GLU A 61 -1.22 6.08 24.42
CA GLU A 61 -1.65 6.21 25.80
C GLU A 61 -0.55 5.70 26.75
N LEU A 62 -0.12 6.54 27.68
CA LEU A 62 0.74 6.16 28.79
C LEU A 62 -0.13 5.53 29.89
N GLN A 63 0.13 4.27 30.18
CA GLN A 63 -0.54 3.52 31.24
C GLN A 63 0.04 3.88 32.62
N GLU A 64 -0.72 3.57 33.68
CA GLU A 64 -0.29 3.79 35.07
C GLU A 64 1.01 3.06 35.42
N THR A 65 1.29 1.97 34.69
CA THR A 65 2.52 1.17 34.78
C THR A 65 3.75 1.84 34.17
N GLY A 66 3.61 3.01 33.53
CA GLY A 66 4.69 3.72 32.84
C GLY A 66 5.00 3.19 31.44
N MET A 67 4.18 2.26 30.93
CA MET A 67 4.30 1.70 29.58
C MET A 67 3.35 2.40 28.62
N TYR A 68 3.74 2.52 27.36
CA TYR A 68 2.85 3.01 26.31
C TYR A 68 2.07 1.87 25.68
N ASP A 69 0.76 2.03 25.56
CA ASP A 69 -0.09 1.10 24.84
C ASP A 69 -0.08 1.42 23.35
N TYR A 70 0.54 0.55 22.54
CA TYR A 70 0.54 0.66 21.08
C TYR A 70 -0.59 -0.13 20.41
N GLY A 71 -1.41 -0.85 21.18
CA GLY A 71 -2.47 -1.74 20.74
C GLY A 71 -1.99 -3.19 20.70
N ALA A 72 -1.05 -3.51 19.81
CA ALA A 72 -0.50 -4.87 19.72
C ALA A 72 0.43 -5.22 20.88
N ARG A 73 1.13 -4.23 21.44
CA ARG A 73 2.18 -4.42 22.46
C ARG A 73 2.27 -3.23 23.41
N PHE A 74 2.73 -3.50 24.63
CA PHE A 74 3.17 -2.45 25.56
C PHE A 74 4.64 -2.11 25.32
N TYR A 75 4.91 -0.83 25.06
CA TYR A 75 6.25 -0.29 24.89
C TYR A 75 6.80 0.26 26.20
N MET A 76 8.04 -0.11 26.53
CA MET A 76 8.76 0.31 27.73
C MET A 76 9.77 1.42 27.36
N PRO A 77 9.42 2.71 27.55
CA PRO A 77 10.27 3.83 27.13
C PRO A 77 11.54 4.00 27.97
N ASP A 78 11.56 3.46 29.19
CA ASP A 78 12.68 3.48 30.14
C ASP A 78 13.85 2.59 29.71
N VAL A 79 13.55 1.43 29.12
CA VAL A 79 14.55 0.48 28.59
C VAL A 79 14.57 0.43 27.06
N ALA A 80 13.77 1.27 26.39
CA ALA A 80 13.71 1.40 24.94
C ALA A 80 13.34 0.10 24.19
N ARG A 81 12.43 -0.71 24.75
CA ARG A 81 12.09 -2.04 24.22
C ARG A 81 10.60 -2.35 24.32
N TRP A 82 10.16 -3.32 23.53
CA TRP A 82 8.85 -3.94 23.72
C TRP A 82 8.83 -4.82 24.96
N GLY A 83 7.71 -4.84 25.69
CA GLY A 83 7.53 -5.74 26.84
C GLY A 83 7.35 -7.22 26.44
N VAL A 84 7.05 -7.48 25.17
CA VAL A 84 6.82 -8.82 24.60
C VAL A 84 7.52 -8.97 23.25
N ILE A 85 7.68 -10.23 22.80
CA ILE A 85 8.25 -10.58 21.50
C ILE A 85 7.40 -9.97 20.38
N ASP A 86 8.05 -9.39 19.38
CA ASP A 86 7.42 -8.93 18.14
C ASP A 86 6.73 -10.09 17.39
N PRO A 87 5.42 -10.02 17.11
CA PRO A 87 4.74 -11.01 16.27
C PRO A 87 5.38 -11.19 14.89
N LEU A 88 6.06 -10.16 14.36
CA LEU A 88 6.81 -10.19 13.11
C LEU A 88 8.33 -10.31 13.32
N ALA A 89 8.78 -10.78 14.49
CA ALA A 89 10.21 -10.97 14.77
C ALA A 89 10.95 -11.76 13.67
N GLU A 90 10.26 -12.69 13.01
CA GLU A 90 10.77 -13.52 11.92
C GLU A 90 11.12 -12.75 10.64
N THR A 91 10.51 -11.57 10.41
CA THR A 91 10.79 -10.73 9.23
C THR A 91 12.11 -9.97 9.37
N SER A 92 12.60 -9.82 10.60
CA SER A 92 13.76 -8.99 10.95
C SER A 92 14.88 -9.79 11.60
N ARG A 93 15.51 -10.69 10.81
CA ARG A 93 16.59 -11.59 11.29
C ARG A 93 17.82 -10.90 11.92
N ARG A 94 18.04 -9.61 11.63
CA ARG A 94 19.20 -8.84 12.09
C ARG A 94 18.95 -8.07 13.39
N TRP A 95 17.73 -8.06 13.89
CA TRP A 95 17.33 -7.24 15.04
C TRP A 95 16.80 -8.14 16.16
N SER A 96 16.94 -7.68 17.42
CA SER A 96 16.35 -8.40 18.55
C SER A 96 14.83 -8.40 18.42
N THR A 97 14.19 -9.48 18.83
CA THR A 97 12.72 -9.64 18.83
C THR A 97 11.99 -8.64 19.73
N TYR A 98 12.72 -7.84 20.52
CA TYR A 98 12.19 -6.79 21.40
C TYR A 98 12.59 -5.37 20.92
N THR A 99 13.19 -5.25 19.73
CA THR A 99 13.72 -3.97 19.23
C THR A 99 12.58 -3.00 18.90
N TYR A 100 12.70 -1.77 19.38
CA TYR A 100 11.81 -0.68 18.99
C TYR A 100 12.44 0.16 17.87
N ALA A 101 11.67 0.43 16.81
CA ALA A 101 12.03 1.37 15.73
C ALA A 101 13.45 1.16 15.13
N TYR A 102 13.92 -0.08 15.05
CA TYR A 102 15.29 -0.42 14.58
C TYR A 102 16.42 0.36 15.30
N ASN A 103 16.22 0.69 16.59
CA ASN A 103 17.10 1.55 17.38
C ASN A 103 17.30 2.98 16.83
N ASN A 104 16.41 3.45 15.95
CA ASN A 104 16.43 4.82 15.43
C ASN A 104 15.05 5.49 15.52
N PRO A 105 14.59 5.79 16.76
CA PRO A 105 13.26 6.34 17.03
C PRO A 105 13.10 7.81 16.60
N ILE A 106 14.19 8.48 16.20
CA ILE A 106 14.17 9.84 15.66
C ILE A 106 13.72 9.83 14.19
N ARG A 107 13.99 8.73 13.47
CA ARG A 107 13.65 8.58 12.04
C ARG A 107 12.46 7.67 11.80
N PHE A 108 12.30 6.64 12.63
CA PHE A 108 11.24 5.65 12.49
C PHE A 108 10.30 5.73 13.68
N ILE A 109 9.01 5.87 13.40
CA ILE A 109 7.95 5.57 14.35
C ILE A 109 7.38 4.21 14.00
N ASP A 110 6.92 3.50 15.03
CA ASP A 110 6.18 2.26 14.90
C ASP A 110 4.71 2.58 15.27
N PRO A 111 3.85 3.01 14.32
CA PRO A 111 2.57 3.65 14.64
C PRO A 111 1.55 2.72 15.32
N ASP A 112 1.72 1.41 15.25
CA ASP A 112 0.81 0.37 15.79
C ASP A 112 1.55 -0.80 16.48
N GLY A 113 2.88 -0.76 16.53
CA GLY A 113 3.68 -1.88 16.99
C GLY A 113 3.91 -2.93 15.90
N MET A 114 3.80 -2.58 14.61
CA MET A 114 4.01 -3.43 13.45
C MET A 114 4.68 -2.67 12.29
N GLN A 115 5.20 -3.41 11.30
CA GLN A 115 5.85 -2.82 10.14
C GLN A 115 4.84 -2.04 9.29
N ASN A 116 5.14 -0.77 8.98
CA ASN A 116 4.30 0.14 8.19
C ASN A 116 3.82 -0.52 6.88
N GLN A 117 2.52 -0.41 6.61
CA GLN A 117 1.87 -0.91 5.41
C GLN A 117 1.53 0.24 4.46
N ASP A 118 1.68 0.01 3.17
CA ASP A 118 1.72 1.03 2.11
C ASP A 118 1.46 0.36 0.74
N ILE A 119 1.66 1.11 -0.36
CA ILE A 119 1.85 0.51 -1.69
C ILE A 119 3.31 0.09 -1.86
N HIS A 120 3.54 -1.17 -2.23
CA HIS A 120 4.85 -1.73 -2.55
C HIS A 120 4.96 -2.09 -4.03
N LEU A 121 5.95 -1.53 -4.73
CA LEU A 121 6.35 -1.99 -6.06
C LEU A 121 7.53 -2.96 -5.94
N LEU A 122 7.26 -4.21 -6.27
CA LEU A 122 8.16 -5.35 -6.17
C LEU A 122 8.47 -5.91 -7.56
N GLY A 123 9.43 -6.82 -7.66
CA GLY A 123 9.79 -7.49 -8.91
C GLY A 123 10.89 -6.77 -9.70
N ASN A 124 11.35 -7.42 -10.77
CA ASN A 124 12.50 -6.96 -11.56
C ASN A 124 12.19 -5.75 -12.46
N LEU A 125 10.90 -5.44 -12.66
CA LEU A 125 10.43 -4.27 -13.41
C LEU A 125 9.78 -3.20 -12.50
N ALA A 126 10.01 -3.24 -11.19
CA ALA A 126 9.48 -2.26 -10.24
C ALA A 126 9.81 -0.80 -10.59
N ASP A 127 11.02 -0.53 -11.12
CA ASP A 127 11.42 0.83 -11.51
C ASP A 127 10.68 1.30 -12.77
N LYS A 128 10.38 0.38 -13.69
CA LYS A 128 9.56 0.66 -14.89
C LYS A 128 8.09 0.90 -14.51
N ALA A 129 7.58 0.14 -13.54
CA ALA A 129 6.26 0.37 -12.96
C ALA A 129 6.18 1.75 -12.29
N LEU A 130 7.21 2.16 -11.53
CA LEU A 130 7.29 3.49 -10.94
C LEU A 130 7.30 4.60 -12.00
N GLU A 131 8.08 4.42 -13.07
CA GLU A 131 8.13 5.36 -14.20
C GLU A 131 6.76 5.52 -14.86
N GLN A 132 6.05 4.40 -15.09
CA GLN A 132 4.71 4.40 -15.66
C GLN A 132 3.70 5.09 -14.74
N LEU A 133 3.70 4.78 -13.44
CA LEU A 133 2.82 5.45 -12.47
C LEU A 133 3.05 6.96 -12.46
N ASN A 134 4.31 7.40 -12.40
CA ASN A 134 4.64 8.83 -12.41
C ASN A 134 4.32 9.51 -13.76
N ALA A 135 4.31 8.77 -14.87
CA ALA A 135 3.87 9.33 -16.16
C ALA A 135 2.37 9.63 -16.19
N ASN A 136 1.58 8.99 -15.32
CA ASN A 136 0.12 9.09 -15.26
C ASN A 136 -0.41 9.76 -13.98
N SER A 137 0.49 10.21 -13.09
CA SER A 137 0.16 10.76 -11.77
C SER A 137 0.87 12.08 -11.51
N SER A 138 0.23 12.97 -10.76
CA SER A 138 0.83 14.23 -10.31
C SER A 138 1.63 14.12 -9.00
N LEU A 139 1.66 12.94 -8.38
CA LEU A 139 2.17 12.74 -7.02
C LEU A 139 3.71 12.71 -6.90
N ALA A 140 4.46 12.67 -8.01
CA ALA A 140 5.92 12.60 -8.00
C ALA A 140 6.45 11.54 -7.00
N MET A 141 5.97 10.31 -7.16
CA MET A 141 6.25 9.20 -6.26
C MET A 141 7.71 8.75 -6.34
N THR A 142 8.25 8.31 -5.21
CA THR A 142 9.56 7.67 -5.11
C THR A 142 9.42 6.31 -4.43
N LYS A 143 10.42 5.45 -4.62
CA LYS A 143 10.45 4.08 -4.09
C LYS A 143 11.71 3.85 -3.27
N ASP A 144 11.60 3.21 -2.12
CA ASP A 144 12.76 2.82 -1.32
C ASP A 144 13.34 1.44 -1.73
N SER A 145 14.36 0.97 -1.00
CA SER A 145 15.00 -0.32 -1.28
C SER A 145 14.09 -1.54 -1.09
N ASN A 146 13.02 -1.41 -0.31
CA ASN A 146 12.04 -2.47 -0.05
C ASN A 146 10.86 -2.40 -1.02
N GLY A 147 10.86 -1.43 -1.95
CA GLY A 147 9.79 -1.24 -2.90
C GLY A 147 8.67 -0.34 -2.40
N LYS A 148 8.75 0.18 -1.18
CA LYS A 148 7.70 1.02 -0.60
C LYS A 148 7.64 2.36 -1.31
N LEU A 149 6.43 2.74 -1.74
CA LEU A 149 6.18 4.04 -2.36
C LEU A 149 6.05 5.15 -1.33
N SER A 150 6.51 6.34 -1.72
CA SER A 150 6.30 7.55 -0.94
C SER A 150 6.08 8.76 -1.85
N THR A 151 5.31 9.72 -1.34
CA THR A 151 5.07 11.03 -1.96
C THR A 151 5.09 12.12 -0.88
N ALA A 152 5.32 13.36 -1.28
CA ALA A 152 5.27 14.52 -0.40
C ALA A 152 3.90 14.62 0.29
N ASN A 153 3.88 15.13 1.52
CA ASN A 153 2.63 15.44 2.21
C ASN A 153 1.96 16.63 1.53
N LEU A 154 0.67 16.51 1.22
CA LEU A 154 -0.09 17.55 0.55
C LEU A 154 -0.88 18.39 1.54
N SER A 155 -1.03 19.68 1.23
CA SER A 155 -2.02 20.52 1.89
C SER A 155 -3.43 20.06 1.53
N LYS A 156 -4.44 20.40 2.33
CA LYS A 156 -5.85 20.09 2.01
C LYS A 156 -6.26 20.67 0.65
N SER A 157 -5.77 21.87 0.31
CA SER A 157 -6.04 22.49 -0.99
C SER A 157 -5.40 21.74 -2.15
N ASP A 158 -4.20 21.18 -1.97
CA ASP A 158 -3.52 20.44 -3.03
C ASP A 158 -4.11 19.04 -3.20
N TYR A 159 -4.43 18.36 -2.11
CA TYR A 159 -5.17 17.08 -2.14
C TYR A 159 -6.49 17.20 -2.91
N ASN A 160 -7.24 18.30 -2.71
CA ASN A 160 -8.52 18.48 -3.38
C ASN A 160 -8.40 18.64 -4.90
N LYS A 161 -7.24 19.05 -5.42
CA LYS A 161 -6.95 19.21 -6.86
C LYS A 161 -6.58 17.89 -7.53
N LEU A 162 -6.24 16.85 -6.77
CA LEU A 162 -5.87 15.55 -7.31
C LEU A 162 -7.02 14.92 -8.11
N SER A 163 -6.66 14.16 -9.15
CA SER A 163 -7.59 13.28 -9.85
C SER A 163 -8.15 12.21 -8.90
N ALA A 164 -9.20 11.51 -9.31
CA ALA A 164 -9.76 10.42 -8.51
C ALA A 164 -8.73 9.31 -8.27
N THR A 165 -7.95 8.94 -9.29
CA THR A 165 -6.86 7.95 -9.18
C THR A 165 -5.73 8.43 -8.28
N ASP A 166 -5.31 9.69 -8.40
CA ASP A 166 -4.26 10.26 -7.54
C ASP A 166 -4.69 10.31 -6.08
N LYS A 167 -5.98 10.52 -5.78
CA LYS A 167 -6.48 10.43 -4.39
C LYS A 167 -6.35 9.02 -3.85
N VAL A 168 -6.74 8.00 -4.61
CA VAL A 168 -6.59 6.60 -4.21
C VAL A 168 -5.12 6.25 -3.97
N LEU A 169 -4.23 6.64 -4.88
CA LEU A 169 -2.79 6.40 -4.73
C LEU A 169 -2.23 7.13 -3.51
N TYR A 170 -2.57 8.41 -3.33
CA TYR A 170 -2.14 9.18 -2.16
C TYR A 170 -2.62 8.55 -0.86
N ASP A 171 -3.92 8.25 -0.77
CA ASP A 171 -4.51 7.67 0.45
C ASP A 171 -3.95 6.27 0.71
N GLY A 172 -3.67 5.47 -0.33
CA GLY A 172 -3.00 4.18 -0.21
C GLY A 172 -1.56 4.31 0.29
N ILE A 173 -0.78 5.27 -0.22
CA ILE A 173 0.58 5.55 0.25
C ILE A 173 0.60 6.03 1.70
N LYS A 174 -0.47 6.67 2.18
CA LYS A 174 -0.56 7.19 3.54
C LYS A 174 -1.30 6.26 4.52
N ASN A 175 -1.80 5.12 4.07
CA ASN A 175 -2.60 4.21 4.89
C ASN A 175 -1.74 3.11 5.50
N THR A 176 -1.59 3.14 6.82
CA THR A 176 -0.75 2.20 7.59
C THR A 176 -1.39 0.83 7.84
N ASN A 177 -2.65 0.60 7.43
CA ASN A 177 -3.40 -0.64 7.69
C ASN A 177 -3.64 -1.51 6.43
N ILE A 178 -3.11 -1.09 5.29
CA ILE A 178 -3.20 -1.85 4.05
C ILE A 178 -1.80 -2.02 3.43
N ASP A 179 -1.51 -3.21 2.93
CA ASP A 179 -0.29 -3.51 2.17
C ASP A 179 -0.68 -3.92 0.74
N SER A 180 -0.57 -2.99 -0.21
CA SER A 180 -0.85 -3.25 -1.62
C SER A 180 0.44 -3.63 -2.35
N ARG A 181 0.64 -4.93 -2.56
CA ARG A 181 1.84 -5.50 -3.20
C ARG A 181 1.66 -5.63 -4.70
N ILE A 182 2.37 -4.79 -5.44
CA ILE A 182 2.39 -4.78 -6.90
C ILE A 182 3.66 -5.49 -7.36
N ILE A 183 3.51 -6.73 -7.81
CA ILE A 183 4.60 -7.57 -8.33
C ILE A 183 4.74 -7.28 -9.83
N ALA A 184 5.63 -6.34 -10.14
CA ALA A 184 5.96 -5.91 -11.49
C ALA A 184 7.16 -6.70 -12.02
N ASP A 185 6.88 -7.72 -12.82
CA ASP A 185 7.90 -8.59 -13.42
C ASP A 185 7.75 -8.67 -14.94
N ASN A 186 8.78 -9.18 -15.62
CA ASN A 186 8.68 -9.56 -17.04
C ASN A 186 7.96 -10.91 -17.27
N ASN A 187 7.31 -11.45 -16.23
CA ASN A 187 6.56 -12.70 -16.29
C ASN A 187 5.19 -12.49 -16.94
N ASN A 188 4.76 -13.47 -17.74
CA ASN A 188 3.41 -13.49 -18.33
C ASN A 188 2.47 -14.49 -17.62
N VAL A 189 2.93 -15.07 -16.51
CA VAL A 189 2.14 -15.94 -15.65
C VAL A 189 2.37 -15.64 -14.17
N THR A 190 1.34 -15.84 -13.36
CA THR A 190 1.42 -15.77 -11.90
C THR A 190 2.14 -17.02 -11.34
N PRO A 191 2.60 -17.00 -10.07
CA PRO A 191 3.18 -18.17 -9.42
C PRO A 191 2.26 -19.40 -9.40
N SER A 192 0.94 -19.20 -9.41
CA SER A 192 -0.09 -20.25 -9.48
C SER A 192 -0.44 -20.70 -10.91
N GLY A 193 0.22 -20.12 -11.93
CA GLY A 193 0.03 -20.48 -13.35
C GLY A 193 -1.12 -19.76 -14.05
N GLY A 194 -1.73 -18.74 -13.43
CA GLY A 194 -2.67 -17.84 -14.08
C GLY A 194 -1.95 -16.95 -15.09
N LEU A 195 -2.61 -16.55 -16.18
CA LEU A 195 -2.01 -15.64 -17.17
C LEU A 195 -2.01 -14.20 -16.67
N ILE A 196 -0.98 -13.44 -17.04
CA ILE A 196 -0.87 -11.99 -16.83
C ILE A 196 -1.01 -11.32 -18.21
N PRO A 197 -2.25 -11.12 -18.72
CA PRO A 197 -2.47 -10.42 -19.98
C PRO A 197 -1.96 -8.98 -19.93
N GLY A 198 -2.01 -8.33 -18.77
CA GLY A 198 -1.43 -7.02 -18.48
C GLY A 198 -1.25 -6.88 -16.97
N GLY A 199 -2.32 -7.20 -16.24
CA GLY A 199 -2.26 -7.58 -14.83
C GLY A 199 -3.12 -8.80 -14.51
N SER A 200 -2.95 -9.29 -13.28
CA SER A 200 -3.71 -10.38 -12.70
C SER A 200 -3.79 -10.17 -11.20
N PHE A 201 -5.01 -9.97 -10.70
CA PHE A 201 -5.26 -9.83 -9.27
C PHE A 201 -5.00 -11.16 -8.56
N GLY A 202 -4.18 -11.09 -7.51
CA GLY A 202 -3.72 -12.24 -6.72
C GLY A 202 -4.57 -12.52 -5.49
N GLY A 203 -5.53 -11.67 -5.16
CA GLY A 203 -6.31 -11.74 -3.92
C GLY A 203 -5.95 -10.63 -2.95
N ALA A 204 -6.80 -10.45 -1.94
CA ALA A 204 -6.49 -9.65 -0.76
C ALA A 204 -6.88 -10.43 0.50
N ASP A 205 -5.96 -10.51 1.46
CA ASP A 205 -6.14 -11.30 2.68
C ASP A 205 -6.18 -10.37 3.89
N TYR A 206 -7.17 -10.55 4.77
CA TYR A 206 -7.28 -9.80 6.02
C TYR A 206 -6.70 -10.60 7.18
N ASP A 207 -5.69 -10.05 7.84
CA ASP A 207 -5.11 -10.62 9.05
C ASP A 207 -5.67 -9.94 10.29
N SER A 208 -6.46 -10.72 11.05
CA SER A 208 -7.05 -10.28 12.32
C SER A 208 -6.06 -10.10 13.46
N THR A 209 -4.90 -10.73 13.40
CA THR A 209 -3.85 -10.65 14.43
C THR A 209 -3.15 -9.30 14.35
N THR A 210 -2.86 -8.88 13.14
CA THR A 210 -2.16 -7.63 12.84
C THR A 210 -3.12 -6.48 12.57
N ASN A 211 -4.41 -6.78 12.38
CA ASN A 211 -5.47 -5.85 12.00
C ASN A 211 -5.14 -5.11 10.71
N THR A 212 -4.83 -5.87 9.67
CA THR A 212 -4.32 -5.34 8.41
C THR A 212 -4.77 -6.17 7.22
N SER A 213 -4.88 -5.56 6.03
CA SER A 213 -5.12 -6.32 4.80
C SER A 213 -3.95 -6.23 3.83
N THR A 214 -3.58 -7.36 3.23
CA THR A 214 -2.55 -7.42 2.18
C THR A 214 -3.21 -7.77 0.86
N GLY A 215 -3.12 -6.88 -0.14
CA GLY A 215 -3.54 -7.15 -1.51
C GLY A 215 -2.34 -7.50 -2.39
N THR A 216 -2.53 -8.39 -3.36
CA THR A 216 -1.49 -8.75 -4.33
C THR A 216 -1.97 -8.50 -5.75
N GLN A 217 -1.15 -7.81 -6.55
CA GLN A 217 -1.34 -7.61 -7.97
C GLN A 217 -0.11 -8.10 -8.72
N TYR A 218 -0.27 -8.98 -9.69
CA TYR A 218 0.80 -9.34 -10.62
C TYR A 218 0.66 -8.53 -11.89
N THR A 219 1.73 -7.92 -12.38
CA THR A 219 1.68 -7.10 -13.59
C THR A 219 2.95 -7.26 -14.42
N ASN A 220 2.79 -7.08 -15.75
CA ASN A 220 3.91 -6.95 -16.66
C ASN A 220 3.93 -5.54 -17.28
N PRO A 221 4.76 -4.62 -16.74
CA PRO A 221 4.88 -3.24 -17.23
C PRO A 221 5.18 -3.13 -18.73
N GLU A 222 5.89 -4.09 -19.32
CA GLU A 222 6.24 -4.04 -20.75
C GLU A 222 5.03 -4.36 -21.62
N VAL A 223 4.27 -5.39 -21.22
CA VAL A 223 3.04 -5.78 -21.91
C VAL A 223 2.00 -4.68 -21.82
N LEU A 224 1.85 -4.07 -20.63
CA LEU A 224 0.98 -2.90 -20.46
C LEU A 224 1.41 -1.74 -21.34
N GLY A 225 2.70 -1.39 -21.36
CA GLY A 225 3.21 -0.32 -22.23
C GLY A 225 3.00 -0.59 -23.72
N ASN A 226 3.14 -1.85 -24.16
CA ASN A 226 2.85 -2.24 -25.54
C ASN A 226 1.36 -2.12 -25.87
N ALA A 227 0.49 -2.49 -24.93
CA ALA A 227 -0.95 -2.34 -25.08
C ALA A 227 -1.37 -0.86 -25.14
N GLU A 228 -0.81 -0.02 -24.26
CA GLU A 228 -0.99 1.44 -24.25
C GLU A 228 -0.63 2.06 -25.61
N ASN A 229 0.54 1.72 -26.14
CA ASN A 229 0.99 2.22 -27.44
C ASN A 229 0.04 1.83 -28.57
N PHE A 230 -0.51 0.61 -28.53
CA PHE A 230 -1.46 0.16 -29.55
C PHE A 230 -2.82 0.82 -29.42
N SER A 231 -3.31 0.99 -28.19
CA SER A 231 -4.61 1.61 -27.91
C SER A 231 -4.55 3.15 -27.96
N GLU A 232 -3.35 3.72 -28.07
CA GLU A 232 -3.11 5.17 -27.98
C GLU A 232 -3.54 5.76 -26.62
N ALA A 233 -3.51 4.92 -25.57
CA ALA A 233 -3.74 5.37 -24.21
C ALA A 233 -2.53 6.18 -23.71
N PRO A 234 -2.74 7.17 -22.81
CA PRO A 234 -1.64 7.86 -22.17
C PRO A 234 -0.71 6.87 -21.45
N LYS A 235 0.59 7.15 -21.49
CA LYS A 235 1.61 6.30 -20.85
C LYS A 235 1.29 6.10 -19.37
N GLY A 236 1.37 4.85 -18.93
CA GLY A 236 1.13 4.46 -17.55
C GLY A 236 -0.33 4.27 -17.17
N THR A 237 -1.27 4.41 -18.12
CA THR A 237 -2.70 4.16 -17.89
C THR A 237 -2.95 2.74 -17.39
N GLY A 238 -2.31 1.74 -17.99
CA GLY A 238 -2.43 0.35 -17.57
C GLY A 238 -1.87 0.14 -16.17
N MET A 239 -0.67 0.67 -15.88
CA MET A 239 -0.06 0.53 -14.56
C MET A 239 -0.92 1.19 -13.47
N THR A 240 -1.41 2.42 -13.71
CA THR A 240 -2.30 3.10 -12.77
C THR A 240 -3.57 2.30 -12.52
N HIS A 241 -4.17 1.71 -13.56
CA HIS A 241 -5.34 0.85 -13.40
C HIS A 241 -5.06 -0.30 -12.43
N GLU A 242 -4.00 -1.09 -12.68
CA GLU A 242 -3.67 -2.25 -11.87
C GLU A 242 -3.42 -1.89 -10.40
N VAL A 243 -2.74 -0.76 -10.15
CA VAL A 243 -2.41 -0.32 -8.78
C VAL A 243 -3.63 0.26 -8.06
N VAL A 244 -4.40 1.13 -8.71
CA VAL A 244 -5.61 1.74 -8.12
C VAL A 244 -6.64 0.67 -7.78
N GLU A 245 -6.86 -0.30 -8.68
CA GLU A 245 -7.75 -1.43 -8.43
C GLU A 245 -7.31 -2.21 -7.19
N ASN A 246 -6.03 -2.58 -7.12
CA ASN A 246 -5.49 -3.34 -5.99
C ASN A 246 -5.64 -2.58 -4.67
N VAL A 247 -5.34 -1.28 -4.64
CA VAL A 247 -5.50 -0.44 -3.45
C VAL A 247 -6.94 -0.42 -2.97
N LEU A 248 -7.90 -0.19 -3.88
CA LEU A 248 -9.33 -0.15 -3.52
C LEU A 248 -9.82 -1.49 -2.98
N ILE A 249 -9.42 -2.60 -3.60
CA ILE A 249 -9.82 -3.93 -3.13
C ILE A 249 -9.19 -4.24 -1.77
N THR A 250 -7.94 -3.87 -1.55
CA THR A 250 -7.25 -4.06 -0.26
C THR A 250 -7.92 -3.23 0.84
N GLN A 251 -8.33 -2.00 0.54
CA GLN A 251 -9.10 -1.16 1.44
C GLN A 251 -10.47 -1.77 1.78
N GLU A 252 -11.16 -2.36 0.81
CA GLU A 252 -12.43 -3.04 1.09
C GLU A 252 -12.20 -4.28 1.97
N SER A 253 -11.19 -5.10 1.68
CA SER A 253 -10.82 -6.25 2.52
C SER A 253 -10.61 -5.83 3.98
N PHE A 254 -9.88 -4.73 4.20
CA PHE A 254 -9.62 -4.20 5.54
C PHE A 254 -10.91 -3.72 6.22
N LYS A 255 -11.74 -2.98 5.47
CA LYS A 255 -13.00 -2.44 5.96
C LYS A 255 -14.01 -3.53 6.33
N THR A 256 -14.10 -4.59 5.54
CA THR A 256 -15.03 -5.71 5.78
C THR A 256 -14.43 -6.78 6.67
N LYS A 257 -13.13 -6.70 6.99
CA LYS A 257 -12.40 -7.69 7.78
C LYS A 257 -12.49 -9.09 7.18
N SER A 258 -12.37 -9.16 5.85
CA SER A 258 -12.56 -10.40 5.10
C SER A 258 -11.65 -10.48 3.89
N ASP A 259 -11.32 -11.71 3.50
CA ASP A 259 -10.54 -11.97 2.30
C ASP A 259 -11.36 -11.66 1.04
N VAL A 260 -10.66 -11.23 -0.01
CA VAL A 260 -11.18 -11.05 -1.36
C VAL A 260 -10.41 -11.98 -2.28
N SER A 261 -11.06 -13.06 -2.69
CA SER A 261 -10.47 -14.04 -3.60
C SER A 261 -10.35 -13.50 -5.04
N ILE A 262 -9.50 -14.15 -5.83
CA ILE A 262 -9.36 -13.87 -7.26
C ILE A 262 -10.70 -14.03 -8.00
N SER A 263 -10.94 -13.15 -8.97
CA SER A 263 -12.09 -13.26 -9.89
C SER A 263 -11.70 -14.12 -11.08
N THR A 264 -12.49 -15.17 -11.37
CA THR A 264 -12.29 -16.03 -12.56
C THR A 264 -13.59 -16.16 -13.33
N SER A 265 -13.52 -16.59 -14.61
CA SER A 265 -14.73 -16.80 -15.41
C SER A 265 -15.68 -17.86 -14.83
N GLY A 266 -15.15 -18.83 -14.08
CA GLY A 266 -15.95 -19.88 -13.41
C GLY A 266 -16.41 -19.51 -11.99
N ASN A 267 -15.79 -18.50 -11.38
CA ASN A 267 -16.12 -18.00 -10.05
C ASN A 267 -15.88 -16.48 -10.03
N PRO A 268 -16.83 -15.68 -10.54
CA PRO A 268 -16.68 -14.23 -10.58
C PRO A 268 -16.76 -13.66 -9.17
N ASN A 269 -15.84 -12.77 -8.81
CA ASN A 269 -15.87 -12.10 -7.51
C ASN A 269 -16.58 -10.73 -7.65
N PRO A 270 -17.72 -10.50 -6.98
CA PRO A 270 -18.47 -9.26 -7.10
C PRO A 270 -17.73 -8.05 -6.51
N VAL A 271 -16.90 -8.25 -5.48
CA VAL A 271 -16.07 -7.19 -4.90
C VAL A 271 -15.01 -6.75 -5.91
N PHE A 272 -14.31 -7.72 -6.52
CA PHE A 272 -13.36 -7.43 -7.59
C PHE A 272 -14.02 -6.67 -8.73
N ASN A 273 -15.14 -7.18 -9.28
CA ASN A 273 -15.82 -6.57 -10.42
C ASN A 273 -16.28 -5.13 -10.12
N LYS A 274 -16.80 -4.88 -8.91
CA LYS A 274 -17.18 -3.55 -8.46
C LYS A 274 -16.02 -2.57 -8.51
N PHE A 275 -14.83 -2.96 -8.02
CA PHE A 275 -13.67 -2.07 -7.98
C PHE A 275 -12.94 -1.97 -9.33
N HIS A 276 -13.01 -3.01 -10.17
CA HIS A 276 -12.58 -2.95 -11.55
C HIS A 276 -13.37 -1.90 -12.34
N ASP A 277 -14.71 -1.96 -12.28
CA ASP A 277 -15.60 -1.01 -12.95
C ASP A 277 -15.45 0.41 -12.38
N MET A 278 -15.25 0.52 -11.06
CA MET A 278 -14.97 1.79 -10.41
C MET A 278 -13.64 2.39 -10.92
N THR A 279 -12.57 1.60 -11.02
CA THR A 279 -11.27 2.05 -11.52
C THR A 279 -11.38 2.54 -12.96
N ARG A 280 -12.08 1.80 -13.82
CA ARG A 280 -12.39 2.25 -15.20
C ARG A 280 -13.16 3.56 -15.23
N SER A 281 -14.13 3.75 -14.33
CA SER A 281 -14.89 5.01 -14.27
C SER A 281 -14.02 6.21 -13.87
N MET A 282 -12.94 6.00 -13.12
CA MET A 282 -11.97 7.04 -12.76
C MET A 282 -11.00 7.39 -13.90
N MET A 283 -10.91 6.53 -14.91
CA MET A 283 -9.98 6.65 -16.03
C MET A 283 -10.73 6.59 -17.38
N PRO A 284 -11.51 7.62 -17.77
CA PRO A 284 -12.23 7.62 -19.05
C PRO A 284 -11.32 7.47 -20.28
N GLN A 285 -10.05 7.85 -20.15
CA GLN A 285 -9.01 7.68 -21.15
C GLN A 285 -8.49 6.24 -21.28
N ASP A 286 -8.83 5.35 -20.33
CA ASP A 286 -8.46 3.95 -20.37
C ASP A 286 -9.33 3.20 -21.39
N ASN A 287 -8.78 3.10 -22.60
CA ASN A 287 -9.33 2.34 -23.70
C ASN A 287 -8.57 1.03 -23.94
N ILE A 288 -7.74 0.60 -22.97
CA ILE A 288 -6.91 -0.58 -23.08
C ILE A 288 -7.80 -1.82 -22.96
N VAL A 289 -7.80 -2.64 -24.01
CA VAL A 289 -8.46 -3.95 -23.99
C VAL A 289 -7.41 -5.00 -24.23
N ILE A 290 -7.10 -5.78 -23.20
CA ILE A 290 -6.19 -6.92 -23.31
C ILE A 290 -6.95 -8.20 -23.04
N SER A 291 -6.68 -9.21 -23.85
CA SER A 291 -7.24 -10.54 -23.68
C SER A 291 -6.17 -11.59 -23.96
N ALA A 292 -6.35 -12.77 -23.40
CA ALA A 292 -5.49 -13.91 -23.65
C ALA A 292 -6.31 -15.08 -24.18
N ARG A 293 -5.73 -15.85 -25.10
CA ARG A 293 -6.34 -17.07 -25.63
C ARG A 293 -5.33 -18.19 -25.78
N THR A 294 -5.84 -19.40 -25.80
CA THR A 294 -5.04 -20.62 -25.99
C THR A 294 -5.06 -21.01 -27.47
N ARG A 295 -3.91 -21.40 -28.02
CA ARG A 295 -3.75 -21.89 -29.39
C ARG A 295 -2.80 -23.10 -29.46
N PHE A 296 -2.81 -23.76 -30.61
CA PHE A 296 -1.89 -24.83 -30.98
C PHE A 296 -1.06 -24.40 -32.18
N GLU A 297 0.20 -24.83 -32.26
CA GLU A 297 1.00 -24.64 -33.47
C GLU A 297 0.37 -25.37 -34.65
N THR A 298 0.23 -24.66 -35.77
CA THR A 298 -0.29 -25.23 -37.01
C THR A 298 0.86 -25.82 -37.83
N GLY A 299 0.70 -27.04 -38.35
CA GLY A 299 1.67 -27.66 -39.28
C GLY A 299 2.77 -28.52 -38.65
N SER A 300 2.70 -28.81 -37.35
CA SER A 300 3.59 -29.75 -36.66
C SER A 300 2.91 -31.11 -36.46
N THR A 301 3.67 -32.21 -36.58
CA THR A 301 3.21 -33.58 -36.26
C THR A 301 2.90 -33.77 -34.77
N ASN A 302 3.44 -32.90 -33.90
CA ASN A 302 3.10 -32.79 -32.48
C ASN A 302 2.92 -31.29 -32.14
N PRO A 303 1.70 -30.74 -32.32
CA PRO A 303 1.46 -29.32 -32.19
C PRO A 303 1.57 -28.87 -30.73
N ARG A 304 2.50 -27.95 -30.47
CA ARG A 304 2.70 -27.40 -29.11
C ARG A 304 1.58 -26.43 -28.77
N LYS A 305 1.08 -26.52 -27.54
CA LYS A 305 0.08 -25.61 -26.99
C LYS A 305 0.76 -24.34 -26.49
N TYR A 306 0.18 -23.18 -26.78
CA TYR A 306 0.67 -21.89 -26.31
C TYR A 306 -0.49 -20.95 -25.95
N TYR A 307 -0.19 -20.02 -25.05
CA TYR A 307 -1.02 -18.88 -24.73
C TYR A 307 -0.52 -17.66 -25.50
N GLU A 308 -1.44 -16.89 -26.04
CA GLU A 308 -1.12 -15.59 -26.64
C GLU A 308 -1.98 -14.49 -26.01
N GLY A 309 -1.32 -13.45 -25.54
CA GLY A 309 -1.95 -12.20 -25.14
C GLY A 309 -2.03 -11.26 -26.33
N PHE A 310 -3.14 -10.54 -26.46
CA PHE A 310 -3.33 -9.56 -27.53
C PHE A 310 -4.09 -8.33 -27.01
N ALA A 311 -3.70 -7.16 -27.48
CA ALA A 311 -4.47 -5.94 -27.31
C ALA A 311 -5.48 -5.81 -28.46
N GLY A 312 -6.65 -5.25 -28.18
CA GLY A 312 -7.71 -5.00 -29.15
C GLY A 312 -8.17 -3.55 -29.13
N LYS A 313 -8.48 -2.99 -30.30
CA LYS A 313 -9.20 -1.72 -30.42
C LYS A 313 -10.22 -1.79 -31.55
N LYS A 314 -11.29 -1.00 -31.46
CA LYS A 314 -12.22 -0.80 -32.60
C LYS A 314 -11.75 0.41 -33.39
N ASP A 315 -11.66 0.29 -34.71
CA ASP A 315 -11.42 1.44 -35.57
C ASP A 315 -12.70 2.29 -35.76
N ALA A 316 -12.56 3.42 -36.46
CA ALA A 316 -13.66 4.35 -36.73
C ALA A 316 -14.85 3.71 -37.48
N ASN A 317 -14.64 2.57 -38.14
CA ASN A 317 -15.66 1.81 -38.87
C ASN A 317 -16.23 0.65 -38.03
N GLY A 318 -15.86 0.55 -36.75
CA GLY A 318 -16.29 -0.51 -35.85
C GLY A 318 -15.59 -1.85 -36.07
N LYS A 319 -14.56 -1.93 -36.93
CA LYS A 319 -13.81 -3.15 -37.17
C LYS A 319 -12.79 -3.36 -36.03
N ILE A 320 -12.73 -4.58 -35.52
CA ILE A 320 -11.80 -4.95 -34.46
C ILE A 320 -10.41 -5.12 -35.07
N GLN A 321 -9.45 -4.35 -34.56
CA GLN A 321 -8.03 -4.51 -34.81
C GLN A 321 -7.38 -5.14 -33.58
N THR A 322 -6.44 -6.05 -33.79
CA THR A 322 -5.68 -6.68 -32.70
C THR A 322 -4.20 -6.68 -33.00
N THR A 323 -3.40 -6.58 -31.94
CA THR A 323 -1.94 -6.79 -32.01
C THR A 323 -1.53 -7.85 -30.98
N PRO A 324 -0.66 -8.81 -31.33
CA PRO A 324 -0.10 -9.71 -30.34
C PRO A 324 0.81 -8.94 -29.38
N LEU A 325 0.75 -9.28 -28.09
CA LEU A 325 1.59 -8.70 -27.04
C LEU A 325 2.66 -9.69 -26.57
N PHE A 326 2.27 -10.95 -26.39
CA PHE A 326 3.18 -12.02 -26.01
C PHE A 326 2.67 -13.37 -26.52
N LYS A 327 3.59 -14.33 -26.61
CA LYS A 327 3.31 -15.74 -26.91
C LYS A 327 4.14 -16.61 -25.97
N VAL A 328 3.48 -17.49 -25.22
CA VAL A 328 4.12 -18.33 -24.21
C VAL A 328 3.65 -19.77 -24.35
N TYR A 329 4.57 -20.71 -24.50
CA TYR A 329 4.24 -22.13 -24.66
C TYR A 329 3.98 -22.81 -23.32
N THR A 330 3.04 -23.76 -23.28
CA THR A 330 2.66 -24.44 -22.03
C THR A 330 3.73 -25.38 -21.47
N ASP A 331 4.66 -25.80 -22.32
CA ASP A 331 5.79 -26.67 -21.99
C ASP A 331 7.11 -25.90 -21.82
N ASP A 332 7.10 -24.58 -22.03
CA ASP A 332 8.29 -23.76 -21.91
C ASP A 332 8.50 -23.38 -20.44
N LYS A 333 9.64 -23.77 -19.88
CA LYS A 333 10.05 -23.38 -18.52
C LYS A 333 10.19 -21.85 -18.36
N ARG A 334 10.26 -21.11 -19.47
CA ARG A 334 10.16 -19.64 -19.56
C ARG A 334 8.71 -19.12 -19.49
N LEU A 335 7.73 -19.95 -19.12
CA LEU A 335 6.44 -19.44 -18.60
C LEU A 335 6.67 -18.34 -17.54
N LYS A 336 7.81 -18.39 -16.84
CA LYS A 336 8.31 -17.41 -15.88
C LYS A 336 9.39 -16.43 -16.41
N LYS A 337 9.48 -16.11 -17.71
CA LYS A 337 10.42 -15.10 -18.23
C LYS A 337 10.01 -14.51 -19.58
#